data_AF-A0A0P0DIV6-F1
#
_entry.id   AF-A0A0P0DIV6-F1
#
_cell.length_a   1.000
_cell.length_b   1.000
_cell.length_c   1.000
_cell.angle_alpha   90.00
_cell.angle_beta   90.00
_cell.angle_gamma   90.00
#
_symmetry.space_group_name_H-M   'P 1'
#
loop_
_entity.id
_entity.type
_entity.pdbx_description
1 polymer ?
#
loop_
_entity_poly.entity_id
_entity_poly.type
_entity_poly.pdbx_seq_one_letter_code
_entity_poly.pdbx_strand_id
1 'polypeptide(L)'
;MTSRGVASYNEPERRPPSKRSMPTPFVRAFRAALSEALGSTDPASGKPLRSCIGVYAFYDYDGEPIYVGQTTESFGTRIGRHLTGQRSDTLAYRILDPFEVAEMELWPAEDLRADRQKVAKVNAIEYSVYLGAIEGSKYGAILNEKIPPRESRVELPPSFRFKLVPDEMREDREHPDIRIARRAETLARVAAVAHERGEVSAGLRRVIVIQAVRLADLAAARLAFAEGRRRPSPDAINVQELVGNVMAEFGDDDDE
;
A
#
# COMPACT_ATOMS: atom_id res chain seq x y z
N MET A 1 48.37 -2.40 -28.43
CA MET A 1 47.06 -2.03 -29.01
C MET A 1 45.98 -2.45 -28.05
N THR A 2 45.56 -1.55 -27.17
CA THR A 2 44.47 -1.78 -26.21
C THR A 2 43.22 -1.10 -26.74
N SER A 3 42.24 -1.94 -27.11
CA SER A 3 40.89 -1.56 -27.53
C SER A 3 40.25 -0.61 -26.51
N ARG A 4 40.03 0.65 -26.89
CA ARG A 4 39.06 1.54 -26.24
C ARG A 4 37.70 1.27 -26.87
N GLY A 5 37.07 0.20 -26.42
CA GLY A 5 35.62 0.05 -26.55
C GLY A 5 34.96 1.05 -25.59
N VAL A 6 34.75 2.28 -26.04
CA VAL A 6 33.95 3.27 -25.32
C VAL A 6 32.88 3.72 -26.29
N ALA A 7 31.64 3.31 -26.05
CA ALA A 7 30.49 3.98 -26.63
C ALA A 7 30.65 5.46 -26.32
N SER A 8 31.04 6.24 -27.33
CA SER A 8 31.22 7.69 -27.26
C SER A 8 29.84 8.31 -27.06
N TYR A 9 29.37 8.38 -25.82
CA TYR A 9 28.28 9.27 -25.48
C TYR A 9 28.83 10.69 -25.69
N ASN A 10 28.24 11.44 -26.63
CA ASN A 10 28.59 12.83 -26.90
C ASN A 10 28.63 13.64 -25.59
N GLU A 11 29.54 14.61 -25.50
CA GLU A 11 29.50 15.57 -24.39
C GLU A 11 28.14 16.29 -24.39
N PRO A 12 27.44 16.35 -23.25
CA PRO A 12 26.11 16.94 -23.22
C PRO A 12 26.18 18.45 -23.48
N GLU A 13 25.46 18.91 -24.50
CA GLU A 13 25.40 20.34 -24.88
C GLU A 13 24.86 21.25 -23.77
N ARG A 14 24.12 20.68 -22.80
CA ARG A 14 23.54 21.41 -21.67
C ARG A 14 23.54 20.55 -20.42
N ARG A 15 23.63 21.23 -19.26
CA ARG A 15 23.47 20.58 -17.95
C ARG A 15 22.08 19.94 -17.88
N PRO A 16 21.97 18.64 -17.55
CA PRO A 16 20.67 18.00 -17.46
C PRO A 16 19.83 18.63 -16.34
N PRO A 17 18.50 18.69 -16.50
CA PRO A 17 17.60 19.15 -15.45
C PRO A 17 17.77 18.32 -14.17
N SER A 18 17.44 18.91 -13.03
CA SER A 18 17.55 18.22 -11.74
C SER A 18 16.66 16.98 -11.71
N LYS A 19 17.10 15.89 -11.07
CA LYS A 19 16.27 14.69 -10.91
C LYS A 19 14.93 14.96 -10.21
N ARG A 20 14.83 16.03 -9.41
CA ARG A 20 13.61 16.46 -8.71
C ARG A 20 12.59 17.14 -9.65
N SER A 21 13.03 17.76 -10.74
CA SER A 21 12.16 18.44 -11.70
C SER A 21 11.67 17.52 -12.83
N MET A 22 12.29 16.35 -12.99
CA MET A 22 11.95 15.38 -14.03
C MET A 22 10.57 14.70 -13.92
N PRO A 23 10.05 14.37 -12.72
CA PRO A 23 8.73 13.73 -12.60
C PRO A 23 7.59 14.67 -13.02
N THR A 24 6.43 14.09 -13.34
CA THR A 24 5.21 14.85 -13.67
C THR A 24 4.79 15.78 -12.52
N PRO A 25 4.02 16.85 -12.79
CA PRO A 25 3.51 17.74 -11.74
C PRO A 25 2.85 16.99 -10.59
N PHE A 26 2.03 15.99 -10.91
CA PHE A 26 1.37 15.14 -9.91
C PHE A 26 2.37 14.40 -9.03
N VAL A 27 3.37 13.73 -9.61
CA VAL A 27 4.35 12.97 -8.82
C VAL A 27 5.15 13.89 -7.90
N ARG A 28 5.43 15.13 -8.34
CA ARG A 28 6.08 16.13 -7.49
C ARG A 28 5.17 16.56 -6.34
N ALA A 29 3.90 16.84 -6.61
CA ALA A 29 2.93 17.25 -5.60
C ALA A 29 2.67 16.12 -4.57
N PHE A 30 2.47 14.88 -5.05
CA PHE A 30 2.34 13.71 -4.19
C PHE A 30 3.56 13.51 -3.29
N ARG A 31 4.78 13.64 -3.84
CA ARG A 31 6.01 13.54 -3.05
C ARG A 31 6.16 14.68 -2.04
N ALA A 32 5.67 15.88 -2.36
CA ALA A 32 5.65 17.00 -1.44
C ALA A 32 4.68 16.73 -0.28
N ALA A 33 3.44 16.33 -0.58
CA ALA A 33 2.44 15.95 0.44
C ALA A 33 2.94 14.81 1.33
N LEU A 34 3.54 13.77 0.75
CA LEU A 34 4.16 12.68 1.52
C LEU A 34 5.31 13.18 2.43
N SER A 35 6.14 14.09 1.92
CA SER A 35 7.23 14.67 2.70
C SER A 35 6.73 15.55 3.85
N GLU A 36 5.65 16.29 3.63
CA GLU A 36 5.00 17.13 4.64
C GLU A 36 4.33 16.28 5.72
N ALA A 37 3.55 15.28 5.32
CA ALA A 37 2.94 14.30 6.24
C ALA A 37 3.99 13.66 7.14
N LEU A 38 5.07 13.12 6.56
CA LEU A 38 6.18 12.53 7.33
C LEU A 38 7.01 13.58 8.10
N GLY A 39 6.91 14.86 7.76
CA GLY A 39 7.55 15.95 8.48
C GLY A 39 6.80 16.38 9.74
N SER A 40 5.52 16.02 9.87
CA SER A 40 4.69 16.35 11.03
C SER A 40 5.28 15.76 12.32
N THR A 41 5.09 16.46 13.44
CA THR A 41 5.64 16.03 14.74
C THR A 41 4.67 15.11 15.45
N ASP A 42 5.16 13.97 15.94
CA ASP A 42 4.47 13.14 16.92
C ASP A 42 4.52 13.85 18.29
N PRO A 43 3.36 14.29 18.85
CA PRO A 43 3.31 14.99 20.13
C PRO A 43 3.82 14.14 21.30
N ALA A 44 3.70 12.82 21.24
CA ALA A 44 4.09 11.94 22.34
C ALA A 44 5.62 11.84 22.47
N SER A 45 6.34 11.71 21.35
CA SER A 45 7.81 11.60 21.34
C SER A 45 8.54 12.91 21.06
N GLY A 46 7.86 13.94 20.55
CA GLY A 46 8.45 15.19 20.06
C GLY A 46 9.28 15.03 18.78
N LYS A 47 9.25 13.85 18.14
CA LYS A 47 10.03 13.55 16.93
C LYS A 47 9.19 13.73 15.67
N PRO A 48 9.79 14.04 14.51
CA PRO A 48 9.08 13.99 13.24
C PRO A 48 8.63 12.55 12.93
N LEU A 49 7.40 12.37 12.43
CA LEU A 49 6.82 11.06 12.11
C LEU A 49 7.73 10.23 11.21
N ARG A 50 8.46 10.86 10.27
CA ARG A 50 9.51 10.25 9.45
C ARG A 50 10.44 9.33 10.25
N SER A 51 10.88 9.74 11.43
CA SER A 51 11.86 9.00 12.21
C SER A 51 11.23 7.98 13.14
N CYS A 52 9.92 8.05 13.41
CA CYS A 52 9.22 7.16 14.32
C CYS A 52 9.14 5.71 13.81
N ILE A 53 9.09 4.75 14.73
CA ILE A 53 8.59 3.39 14.46
C ILE A 53 7.08 3.32 14.63
N GLY A 54 6.47 2.24 14.16
CA GLY A 54 5.06 1.95 14.43
C GLY A 54 4.39 1.23 13.27
N VAL A 55 3.08 1.43 13.17
CA VAL A 55 2.20 0.80 12.18
C VAL A 55 1.65 1.87 11.23
N TYR A 56 1.46 1.50 9.96
CA TYR A 56 0.88 2.35 8.94
C TYR A 56 -0.16 1.61 8.12
N ALA A 57 -1.12 2.34 7.59
CA ALA A 57 -2.12 1.84 6.65
C ALA A 57 -2.23 2.75 5.43
N PHE A 58 -2.58 2.17 4.29
CA PHE A 58 -2.85 2.87 3.03
C PHE A 58 -4.31 2.71 2.63
N TYR A 59 -4.90 3.79 2.12
CA TYR A 59 -6.30 3.83 1.70
C TYR A 59 -6.40 4.36 0.27
N ASP A 60 -7.40 3.88 -0.46
CA ASP A 60 -7.66 4.36 -1.82
C ASP A 60 -8.55 5.60 -1.86
N TYR A 61 -8.84 6.07 -3.06
CA TYR A 61 -9.65 7.27 -3.30
C TYR A 61 -11.05 7.18 -2.67
N ASP A 62 -11.60 5.99 -2.49
CA ASP A 62 -12.90 5.76 -1.88
C ASP A 62 -12.82 5.64 -0.34
N GLY A 63 -11.63 5.84 0.24
CA GLY A 63 -11.37 5.61 1.67
C GLY A 63 -11.24 4.13 2.04
N GLU A 64 -11.19 3.23 1.05
CA GLU A 64 -11.14 1.79 1.28
C GLU A 64 -9.73 1.37 1.72
N PRO A 65 -9.59 0.61 2.83
CA PRO A 65 -8.31 0.08 3.28
C PRO A 65 -7.66 -0.81 2.19
N ILE A 66 -6.38 -0.60 1.94
CA ILE A 66 -5.62 -1.34 0.93
C ILE A 66 -4.61 -2.29 1.57
N TYR A 67 -3.83 -1.79 2.52
CA TYR A 67 -2.68 -2.49 3.07
C TYR A 67 -2.35 -1.95 4.45
N VAL A 68 -1.95 -2.84 5.35
CA VAL A 68 -1.42 -2.51 6.69
C VAL A 68 0.00 -3.05 6.79
N GLY A 69 0.90 -2.31 7.39
CA GLY A 69 2.23 -2.81 7.69
C GLY A 69 2.87 -2.12 8.88
N GLN A 70 3.90 -2.75 9.44
CA GLN A 70 4.72 -2.15 10.50
C GLN A 70 6.14 -1.79 10.06
N THR A 71 6.82 -1.01 10.89
CA THR A 71 8.26 -0.81 10.81
C THR A 71 8.87 -0.57 12.18
N THR A 72 9.99 -1.24 12.46
CA THR A 72 10.86 -0.98 13.61
C THR A 72 12.13 -0.19 13.23
N GLU A 73 12.25 0.21 11.96
CA GLU A 73 13.35 1.04 11.45
C GLU A 73 12.94 2.53 11.53
N SER A 74 12.08 2.95 10.59
CA SER A 74 11.41 4.25 10.58
C SER A 74 10.31 4.27 9.52
N PHE A 75 9.26 5.06 9.72
CA PHE A 75 8.22 5.30 8.71
C PHE A 75 8.82 5.85 7.41
N GLY A 76 9.75 6.81 7.51
CA GLY A 76 10.37 7.43 6.34
C GLY A 76 11.09 6.43 5.43
N THR A 77 11.76 5.42 5.99
CA THR A 77 12.37 4.37 5.16
C THR A 77 11.31 3.46 4.57
N ARG A 78 10.41 2.90 5.41
CA ARG A 78 9.49 1.84 4.95
C ARG A 78 8.44 2.36 3.98
N ILE A 79 7.84 3.51 4.27
CA ILE A 79 6.82 4.12 3.41
C ILE A 79 7.47 4.68 2.14
N GLY A 80 8.68 5.23 2.24
CA GLY A 80 9.46 5.65 1.08
C GLY A 80 9.69 4.51 0.09
N ARG A 81 10.03 3.31 0.59
CA ARG A 81 10.13 2.09 -0.22
C ARG A 81 8.82 1.82 -0.97
N HIS A 82 7.68 1.78 -0.28
CA HIS A 82 6.39 1.49 -0.89
C HIS A 82 5.92 2.54 -1.92
N LEU A 83 5.98 3.83 -1.57
CA LEU A 83 5.29 4.88 -2.33
C LEU A 83 6.20 5.65 -3.30
N THR A 84 7.52 5.64 -3.10
CA THR A 84 8.46 6.39 -3.95
C THR A 84 9.35 5.50 -4.82
N GLY A 85 9.38 4.20 -4.53
CA GLY A 85 10.28 3.18 -5.10
C GLY A 85 10.01 2.73 -6.53
N GLN A 86 9.38 3.55 -7.39
CA GLN A 86 8.98 3.23 -8.78
C GLN A 86 10.10 2.74 -9.74
N ARG A 87 11.32 2.44 -9.28
CA ARG A 87 12.43 1.94 -10.10
C ARG A 87 13.30 0.85 -9.47
N SER A 88 12.90 0.24 -8.35
CA SER A 88 13.63 -0.91 -7.82
C SER A 88 12.96 -2.17 -8.35
N ASP A 89 13.61 -2.83 -9.30
CA ASP A 89 13.28 -4.13 -9.89
C ASP A 89 13.38 -5.29 -8.88
N THR A 90 13.02 -5.03 -7.63
CA THR A 90 12.97 -6.02 -6.57
C THR A 90 11.52 -6.41 -6.39
N LEU A 91 11.25 -7.67 -6.71
CA LEU A 91 10.01 -8.44 -6.71
C LEU A 91 8.99 -8.24 -5.56
N ALA A 92 9.28 -7.40 -4.54
CA ALA A 92 8.41 -7.08 -3.41
C ALA A 92 7.46 -5.87 -3.66
N TYR A 93 7.62 -5.12 -4.75
CA TYR A 93 6.83 -3.90 -5.05
C TYR A 93 5.64 -4.10 -6.00
N ARG A 94 5.23 -5.35 -6.27
CA ARG A 94 4.30 -5.64 -7.37
C ARG A 94 2.83 -5.85 -6.94
N ILE A 95 2.54 -5.85 -5.64
CA ILE A 95 1.21 -6.16 -5.08
C ILE A 95 0.33 -4.90 -4.91
N LEU A 96 0.97 -3.78 -4.57
CA LEU A 96 0.33 -2.50 -4.31
C LEU A 96 0.70 -1.52 -5.42
N ASP A 97 -0.29 -0.90 -6.07
CA ASP A 97 -0.04 0.23 -6.96
C ASP A 97 0.00 1.53 -6.13
N PRO A 98 1.15 2.23 -6.05
CA PRO A 98 1.23 3.51 -5.32
C PRO A 98 0.27 4.58 -5.82
N PHE A 99 -0.18 4.49 -7.08
CA PHE A 99 -1.16 5.43 -7.61
C PHE A 99 -2.57 5.20 -7.07
N GLU A 100 -2.88 4.01 -6.56
CA GLU A 100 -4.15 3.75 -5.89
C GLU A 100 -4.16 4.25 -4.44
N VAL A 101 -3.03 4.71 -3.89
CA VAL A 101 -2.94 5.24 -2.53
C VAL A 101 -3.29 6.73 -2.52
N ALA A 102 -4.46 7.07 -1.99
CA ALA A 102 -4.92 8.46 -1.84
C ALA A 102 -4.63 9.01 -0.44
N GLU A 103 -4.69 8.15 0.58
CA GLU A 103 -4.47 8.53 1.98
C GLU A 103 -3.58 7.51 2.69
N MET A 104 -2.94 7.99 3.77
CA MET A 104 -2.09 7.20 4.63
C MET A 104 -2.40 7.53 6.08
N GLU A 105 -2.42 6.51 6.94
CA GLU A 105 -2.61 6.66 8.37
C GLU A 105 -1.44 6.04 9.12
N LEU A 106 -0.94 6.74 10.15
CA LEU A 106 0.24 6.38 10.94
C LEU A 106 -0.12 6.26 12.41
N TRP A 107 0.25 5.14 13.02
CA TRP A 107 0.18 4.87 14.46
C TRP A 107 1.62 4.83 15.00
N PRO A 108 2.21 5.98 15.38
CA PRO A 108 3.55 6.01 15.95
C PRO A 108 3.59 5.26 17.28
N ALA A 109 4.65 4.48 17.48
CA ALA A 109 4.92 3.72 18.70
C ALA A 109 6.37 3.96 19.16
N GLU A 110 6.81 5.22 19.07
CA GLU A 110 8.21 5.60 19.26
C GLU A 110 8.71 5.40 20.69
N ASP A 111 7.80 5.45 21.67
CA ASP A 111 8.04 5.08 23.06
C ASP A 111 8.53 3.63 23.21
N LEU A 112 8.14 2.73 22.29
CA LEU A 112 8.56 1.33 22.30
C LEU A 112 9.97 1.12 21.72
N ARG A 113 10.65 2.13 21.17
CA ARG A 113 11.91 1.91 20.42
C ARG A 113 12.98 1.20 21.25
N ALA A 114 13.09 1.57 22.52
CA ALA A 114 14.04 1.03 23.48
C ALA A 114 13.49 -0.15 24.31
N ASP A 115 12.23 -0.54 24.10
CA ASP A 115 11.59 -1.63 24.82
C ASP A 115 12.14 -2.99 24.37
N ARG A 116 12.45 -3.88 25.32
CA ARG A 116 12.94 -5.24 25.04
C ARG A 116 11.88 -6.10 24.34
N GLN A 117 10.60 -5.84 24.59
CA GLN A 117 9.44 -6.50 23.98
C GLN A 117 8.86 -5.71 22.80
N LYS A 118 9.61 -4.74 22.25
CA LYS A 118 9.18 -3.91 21.11
C LYS A 118 8.51 -4.70 19.99
N VAL A 119 9.10 -5.82 19.58
CA VAL A 119 8.57 -6.61 18.45
C VAL A 119 7.18 -7.14 18.76
N ALA A 120 6.98 -7.78 19.90
CA ALA A 120 5.67 -8.31 20.31
C ALA A 120 4.62 -7.19 20.45
N LYS A 121 4.99 -6.06 21.06
CA LYS A 121 4.06 -4.93 21.22
C LYS A 121 3.67 -4.29 19.89
N VAL A 122 4.62 -4.10 18.96
CA VAL A 122 4.30 -3.57 17.62
C VAL A 122 3.49 -4.58 16.80
N ASN A 123 3.74 -5.90 16.95
CA ASN A 123 2.89 -6.93 16.34
C ASN A 123 1.44 -6.83 16.83
N ALA A 124 1.22 -6.61 18.13
CA ALA A 124 -0.13 -6.46 18.68
C ALA A 124 -0.86 -5.21 18.14
N ILE A 125 -0.14 -4.10 17.97
CA ILE A 125 -0.66 -2.89 17.31
C ILE A 125 -0.96 -3.21 15.83
N GLU A 126 -0.05 -3.86 15.10
CA GLU A 126 -0.22 -4.21 13.69
C GLU A 126 -1.43 -5.10 13.48
N TYR A 127 -1.59 -6.13 14.31
CA TYR A 127 -2.74 -7.03 14.27
C TYR A 127 -4.04 -6.29 14.58
N SER A 128 -4.05 -5.39 15.56
CA SER A 128 -5.23 -4.59 15.90
C SER A 128 -5.65 -3.65 14.75
N VAL A 129 -4.69 -2.97 14.12
CA VAL A 129 -4.94 -2.14 12.92
C VAL A 129 -5.40 -3.00 11.75
N TYR A 130 -4.80 -4.16 11.55
CA TYR A 130 -5.16 -5.11 10.50
C TYR A 130 -6.60 -5.61 10.62
N LEU A 131 -7.02 -5.99 11.84
CA LEU A 131 -8.40 -6.38 12.11
C LEU A 131 -9.38 -5.23 11.80
N GLY A 132 -9.08 -4.03 12.29
CA GLY A 132 -9.91 -2.85 12.01
C GLY A 132 -9.98 -2.51 10.51
N ALA A 133 -8.89 -2.69 9.78
CA ALA A 133 -8.85 -2.50 8.33
C ALA A 133 -9.69 -3.53 7.57
N ILE A 134 -9.74 -4.78 8.03
CA ILE A 134 -10.64 -5.80 7.45
C ILE A 134 -12.10 -5.49 7.79
N GLU A 135 -12.40 -5.15 9.04
CA GLU A 135 -13.76 -4.80 9.48
C GLU A 135 -14.30 -3.56 8.76
N GLY A 136 -13.44 -2.57 8.49
CA GLY A 136 -13.77 -1.36 7.74
C GLY A 136 -13.72 -1.51 6.22
N SER A 137 -13.29 -2.68 5.71
CA SER A 137 -13.23 -2.94 4.27
C SER A 137 -14.60 -3.39 3.75
N LYS A 138 -15.06 -2.79 2.64
CA LYS A 138 -16.28 -3.27 1.97
C LYS A 138 -16.18 -4.69 1.40
N TYR A 139 -14.97 -5.24 1.33
CA TYR A 139 -14.70 -6.60 0.85
C TYR A 139 -14.45 -7.58 2.00
N GLY A 140 -14.34 -7.08 3.24
CA GLY A 140 -13.86 -7.88 4.37
C GLY A 140 -12.45 -8.45 4.15
N ALA A 141 -11.63 -7.80 3.32
CA ALA A 141 -10.29 -8.27 2.98
C ALA A 141 -9.41 -7.14 2.40
N ILE A 142 -8.09 -7.21 2.67
CA ILE A 142 -7.09 -6.25 2.17
C ILE A 142 -5.89 -6.96 1.51
N LEU A 143 -5.00 -6.22 0.87
CA LEU A 143 -3.94 -6.75 -0.01
C LEU A 143 -2.67 -7.25 0.69
N ASN A 144 -2.76 -7.59 1.97
CA ASN A 144 -1.63 -8.13 2.72
C ASN A 144 -1.31 -9.56 2.26
N GLU A 145 -0.13 -9.78 1.66
CA GLU A 145 0.36 -11.14 1.37
C GLU A 145 0.66 -11.90 2.67
N LYS A 146 1.41 -11.25 3.58
CA LYS A 146 1.68 -11.78 4.91
C LYS A 146 0.68 -11.20 5.90
N ILE A 147 -0.05 -12.08 6.57
CA ILE A 147 -0.94 -11.72 7.66
C ILE A 147 -0.08 -11.47 8.92
N PRO A 148 -0.33 -10.40 9.69
CA PRO A 148 0.35 -10.18 10.96
C PRO A 148 0.16 -11.38 11.90
N PRO A 149 1.13 -11.70 12.78
CA PRO A 149 0.96 -12.72 13.79
C PRO A 149 -0.32 -12.47 14.60
N ARG A 150 -1.01 -13.55 14.96
CA ARG A 150 -2.22 -13.45 15.77
C ARG A 150 -1.84 -12.96 17.17
N GLU A 151 -2.45 -11.87 17.58
CA GLU A 151 -2.21 -11.24 18.88
C GLU A 151 -3.55 -10.90 19.55
N SER A 152 -3.53 -10.52 20.82
CA SER A 152 -4.72 -9.94 21.44
C SER A 152 -4.92 -8.51 20.92
N ARG A 153 -6.17 -8.08 20.74
CA ARG A 153 -6.48 -6.68 20.44
C ARG A 153 -5.96 -5.79 21.55
N VAL A 154 -5.29 -4.71 21.17
CA VAL A 154 -4.81 -3.67 22.08
C VAL A 154 -5.46 -2.34 21.76
N GLU A 155 -5.44 -1.44 22.73
CA GLU A 155 -5.78 -0.04 22.47
C GLU A 155 -4.72 0.55 21.53
N LEU A 156 -5.18 1.15 20.43
CA LEU A 156 -4.30 1.75 19.45
C LEU A 156 -3.76 3.09 19.97
N PRO A 157 -2.48 3.41 19.74
CA PRO A 157 -1.99 4.76 20.00
C PRO A 157 -2.71 5.78 19.10
N PRO A 158 -2.64 7.09 19.41
CA PRO A 158 -3.20 8.12 18.55
C PRO A 158 -2.69 8.00 17.11
N SER A 159 -3.60 8.10 16.14
CA SER A 159 -3.27 7.99 14.73
C SER A 159 -3.18 9.34 14.04
N PHE A 160 -2.43 9.39 12.94
CA PHE A 160 -2.26 10.57 12.10
C PHE A 160 -2.59 10.20 10.66
N ARG A 161 -3.71 10.72 10.15
CA ARG A 161 -4.20 10.46 8.78
C ARG A 161 -3.95 11.64 7.87
N PHE A 162 -3.40 11.37 6.70
CA PHE A 162 -2.97 12.38 5.72
C PHE A 162 -3.48 12.07 4.33
N LYS A 163 -3.97 13.10 3.63
CA LYS A 163 -4.22 13.05 2.19
C LYS A 163 -2.90 13.22 1.44
N LEU A 164 -2.63 12.33 0.48
CA LEU A 164 -1.42 12.37 -0.34
C LEU A 164 -1.69 12.91 -1.75
N VAL A 165 -2.95 12.94 -2.17
CA VAL A 165 -3.39 13.46 -3.46
C VAL A 165 -3.98 14.87 -3.27
N PRO A 166 -3.41 15.92 -3.88
CA PRO A 166 -3.98 17.26 -3.85
C PRO A 166 -5.36 17.31 -4.49
N ASP A 167 -6.30 18.05 -3.88
CA ASP A 167 -7.69 18.12 -4.34
C ASP A 167 -7.81 18.59 -5.81
N GLU A 168 -7.01 19.58 -6.21
CA GLU A 168 -6.97 20.13 -7.58
C GLU A 168 -6.46 19.14 -8.64
N MET A 169 -5.78 18.06 -8.23
CA MET A 169 -5.25 17.02 -9.12
C MET A 169 -5.98 15.68 -8.95
N ARG A 170 -7.00 15.63 -8.08
CA ARG A 170 -7.67 14.40 -7.69
C ARG A 170 -8.55 13.86 -8.80
N GLU A 171 -9.31 14.72 -9.48
CA GLU A 171 -10.26 14.34 -10.53
C GLU A 171 -9.59 13.52 -11.64
N ASP A 172 -8.43 13.97 -12.12
CA ASP A 172 -7.63 13.29 -13.16
C ASP A 172 -7.13 11.90 -12.73
N ARG A 173 -7.11 11.60 -11.43
CA ARG A 173 -6.57 10.35 -10.88
C ARG A 173 -7.64 9.41 -10.38
N GLU A 174 -8.69 9.96 -9.80
CA GLU A 174 -9.83 9.24 -9.27
C GLU A 174 -10.76 8.73 -10.39
N HIS A 175 -10.61 9.25 -11.62
CA HIS A 175 -11.43 8.84 -12.77
C HIS A 175 -11.49 7.30 -12.90
N PRO A 176 -12.70 6.69 -12.87
CA PRO A 176 -12.85 5.24 -12.79
C PRO A 176 -12.12 4.47 -13.89
N ASP A 177 -12.15 4.94 -15.13
CA ASP A 177 -11.51 4.23 -16.26
C ASP A 177 -9.98 4.19 -16.13
N ILE A 178 -9.37 5.22 -15.53
CA ILE A 178 -7.92 5.25 -15.26
C ILE A 178 -7.60 4.21 -14.17
N ARG A 179 -8.38 4.20 -13.09
CA ARG A 179 -8.24 3.23 -12.00
C ARG A 179 -8.47 1.79 -12.47
N ILE A 180 -9.47 1.55 -13.34
CA ILE A 180 -9.73 0.24 -13.97
C ILE A 180 -8.49 -0.24 -14.75
N ALA A 181 -7.95 0.61 -15.64
CA ALA A 181 -6.77 0.25 -16.44
C ALA A 181 -5.56 -0.09 -15.56
N ARG A 182 -5.29 0.72 -14.53
CA ARG A 182 -4.17 0.51 -13.60
C ARG A 182 -4.33 -0.74 -12.72
N ARG A 183 -5.54 -0.99 -12.22
CA ARG A 183 -5.84 -2.20 -11.44
C ARG A 183 -5.73 -3.46 -12.28
N ALA A 184 -6.22 -3.43 -13.52
CA ALA A 184 -6.05 -4.53 -14.47
C ALA A 184 -4.56 -4.82 -14.76
N GLU A 185 -3.76 -3.77 -15.00
CA GLU A 185 -2.32 -3.91 -15.22
C GLU A 185 -1.60 -4.47 -13.98
N THR A 186 -2.00 -4.03 -12.78
CA THR A 186 -1.44 -4.53 -11.51
C THR A 186 -1.81 -5.99 -11.28
N LEU A 187 -3.06 -6.38 -11.49
CA LEU A 187 -3.51 -7.76 -11.41
C LEU A 187 -2.73 -8.66 -12.38
N ALA A 188 -2.58 -8.24 -13.64
CA ALA A 188 -1.80 -8.96 -14.65
C ALA A 188 -0.34 -9.16 -14.20
N ARG A 189 0.30 -8.12 -13.64
CA ARG A 189 1.67 -8.21 -13.10
C ARG A 189 1.79 -9.17 -11.92
N VAL A 190 0.85 -9.13 -10.97
CA VAL A 190 0.87 -10.04 -9.81
C VAL A 190 0.70 -11.49 -10.27
N ALA A 191 -0.20 -11.74 -11.23
CA ALA A 191 -0.37 -13.07 -11.82
C ALA A 191 0.89 -13.56 -12.54
N ALA A 192 1.56 -12.69 -13.32
CA ALA A 192 2.82 -13.02 -13.97
C ALA A 192 3.92 -13.38 -12.96
N VAL A 193 4.05 -12.60 -11.87
CA VAL A 193 4.99 -12.93 -10.77
C VAL A 193 4.69 -14.29 -10.16
N ALA A 194 3.41 -14.60 -9.95
CA ALA A 194 3.01 -15.89 -9.41
C ALA A 194 3.36 -17.06 -10.34
N HIS A 195 3.33 -16.83 -11.66
CA HIS A 195 3.77 -17.81 -12.65
C HIS A 195 5.30 -17.95 -12.67
N GLU A 196 6.04 -16.84 -12.72
CA GLU A 196 7.51 -16.81 -12.78
C GLU A 196 8.18 -17.51 -11.59
N ARG A 197 7.58 -17.40 -10.40
CA ARG A 197 8.11 -18.01 -9.17
C ARG A 197 7.80 -19.51 -9.04
N GLY A 198 6.83 -20.02 -9.81
CA GLY A 198 6.33 -21.40 -9.68
C GLY A 198 5.54 -21.60 -8.38
N GLU A 199 6.24 -21.72 -7.26
CA GLU A 199 5.66 -21.86 -5.92
C GLU A 199 5.47 -20.47 -5.28
N VAL A 200 4.24 -20.16 -4.88
CA VAL A 200 3.89 -18.90 -4.21
C VAL A 200 3.00 -19.15 -3.01
N SER A 201 3.09 -18.26 -2.03
CA SER A 201 2.28 -18.31 -0.81
C SER A 201 0.78 -18.29 -1.11
N ALA A 202 -0.02 -18.94 -0.25
CA ALA A 202 -1.48 -18.83 -0.30
C ALA A 202 -1.94 -17.37 -0.19
N GLY A 203 -1.22 -16.56 0.60
CA GLY A 203 -1.42 -15.12 0.71
C GLY A 203 -1.34 -14.38 -0.62
N LEU A 204 -0.34 -14.69 -1.47
CA LEU A 204 -0.25 -14.06 -2.79
C LEU A 204 -1.40 -14.47 -3.71
N ARG A 205 -1.86 -15.72 -3.62
CA ARG A 205 -3.04 -16.19 -4.38
C ARG A 205 -4.31 -15.47 -3.92
N ARG A 206 -4.52 -15.27 -2.62
CA ARG A 206 -5.63 -14.45 -2.10
C ARG A 206 -5.56 -13.00 -2.58
N VAL A 207 -4.37 -12.40 -2.58
CA VAL A 207 -4.15 -11.06 -3.12
C VAL A 207 -4.63 -10.94 -4.57
N ILE A 208 -4.35 -11.94 -5.42
CA ILE A 208 -4.84 -11.99 -6.81
C ILE A 208 -6.37 -11.94 -6.85
N VAL A 209 -7.03 -12.76 -6.02
CA VAL A 209 -8.50 -12.81 -5.94
C VAL A 209 -9.07 -11.47 -5.48
N ILE A 210 -8.53 -10.89 -4.39
CA ILE A 210 -9.00 -9.61 -3.85
C ILE A 210 -8.83 -8.48 -4.87
N GLN A 211 -7.71 -8.46 -5.61
CA GLN A 211 -7.50 -7.51 -6.70
C GLN A 211 -8.52 -7.67 -7.83
N ALA A 212 -8.87 -8.91 -8.19
CA ALA A 212 -9.89 -9.18 -9.21
C ALA A 212 -11.29 -8.72 -8.76
N VAL A 213 -11.67 -8.99 -7.50
CA VAL A 213 -12.94 -8.50 -6.92
C VAL A 213 -12.98 -6.98 -6.94
N ARG A 214 -11.91 -6.32 -6.49
CA ARG A 214 -11.79 -4.86 -6.49
C ARG A 214 -11.93 -4.26 -7.89
N LEU A 215 -11.34 -4.90 -8.90
CA LEU A 215 -11.47 -4.49 -10.30
C LEU A 215 -12.91 -4.68 -10.80
N ALA A 216 -13.54 -5.81 -10.46
CA ALA A 216 -14.91 -6.12 -10.84
C ALA A 216 -15.92 -5.13 -10.23
N ASP A 217 -15.80 -4.79 -8.94
CA ASP A 217 -16.65 -3.77 -8.29
C ASP A 217 -16.50 -2.41 -8.97
N LEU A 218 -15.27 -1.97 -9.23
CA LEU A 218 -15.02 -0.68 -9.89
C LEU A 218 -15.58 -0.65 -11.32
N ALA A 219 -15.38 -1.72 -12.10
CA ALA A 219 -15.92 -1.84 -13.45
C ALA A 219 -17.46 -1.89 -13.44
N ALA A 220 -18.06 -2.61 -12.50
CA ALA A 220 -19.51 -2.70 -12.35
C ALA A 220 -20.13 -1.36 -11.93
N ALA A 221 -19.45 -0.61 -11.05
CA ALA A 221 -19.86 0.74 -10.68
C ALA A 221 -19.79 1.69 -11.88
N ARG A 222 -18.74 1.60 -12.69
CA ARG A 222 -18.58 2.39 -13.92
C ARG A 222 -19.66 2.08 -14.95
N LEU A 223 -19.98 0.80 -15.16
CA LEU A 223 -21.07 0.37 -16.03
C LEU A 223 -22.42 0.90 -15.52
N ALA A 224 -22.70 0.76 -14.22
CA ALA A 224 -23.95 1.25 -13.64
C ALA A 224 -24.12 2.76 -13.83
N PHE A 225 -23.04 3.55 -13.66
CA PHE A 225 -23.04 4.97 -13.96
C PHE A 225 -23.37 5.26 -15.43
N ALA A 226 -22.72 4.56 -16.37
CA ALA A 226 -22.94 4.75 -17.81
C ALA A 226 -24.38 4.42 -18.24
N GLU A 227 -25.03 3.47 -17.55
CA GLU A 227 -26.41 3.04 -17.83
C GLU A 227 -27.46 3.79 -16.98
N GLY A 228 -27.05 4.74 -16.13
CA GLY A 228 -27.97 5.45 -15.23
C GLY A 228 -28.59 4.56 -14.14
N ARG A 229 -27.99 3.40 -13.84
CA ARG A 229 -28.43 2.46 -12.81
C ARG A 229 -27.76 2.76 -11.47
N ARG A 230 -28.37 2.25 -10.39
CA ARG A 230 -27.74 2.27 -9.06
C ARG A 230 -26.46 1.43 -9.06
N ARG A 231 -25.43 1.89 -8.35
CA ARG A 231 -24.22 1.08 -8.06
C ARG A 231 -24.63 -0.26 -7.42
N PRO A 232 -24.06 -1.39 -7.86
CA PRO A 232 -24.25 -2.68 -7.21
C PRO A 232 -23.78 -2.66 -5.75
N SER A 233 -24.33 -3.55 -4.92
CA SER A 233 -23.80 -3.74 -3.56
C SER A 233 -22.39 -4.34 -3.64
N PRO A 234 -21.42 -3.89 -2.82
CA PRO A 234 -20.13 -4.58 -2.68
C PRO A 234 -20.28 -6.06 -2.32
N ASP A 235 -21.32 -6.42 -1.57
CA ASP A 235 -21.63 -7.80 -1.16
C ASP A 235 -22.19 -8.67 -2.31
N ALA A 236 -22.35 -8.13 -3.53
CA ALA A 236 -22.78 -8.92 -4.68
C ALA A 236 -21.76 -10.02 -5.05
N ILE A 237 -20.51 -9.89 -4.60
CA ILE A 237 -19.48 -10.92 -4.69
C ILE A 237 -19.18 -11.38 -3.27
N ASN A 238 -19.43 -12.65 -2.96
CA ASN A 238 -19.11 -13.23 -1.66
C ASN A 238 -17.60 -13.44 -1.51
N VAL A 239 -16.89 -12.39 -1.07
CA VAL A 239 -15.42 -12.41 -0.99
C VAL A 239 -14.93 -13.50 -0.03
N GLN A 240 -15.59 -13.69 1.11
CA GLN A 240 -15.21 -14.69 2.12
C GLN A 240 -15.23 -16.12 1.55
N GLU A 241 -16.21 -16.43 0.70
CA GLU A 241 -16.27 -17.72 0.01
C GLU A 241 -15.13 -17.88 -1.02
N LEU A 242 -14.68 -16.80 -1.64
CA LEU A 242 -13.60 -16.84 -2.63
C LEU A 242 -12.19 -16.91 -2.02
N VAL A 243 -11.96 -16.27 -0.88
CA VAL A 243 -10.62 -16.19 -0.26
C VAL A 243 -10.46 -17.01 1.01
N GLY A 244 -11.54 -17.64 1.48
CA GLY A 244 -11.58 -18.31 2.78
C GLY A 244 -11.60 -17.31 3.94
N ASN A 245 -11.58 -17.83 5.16
CA ASN A 245 -11.55 -16.98 6.34
C ASN A 245 -10.14 -16.43 6.57
N VAL A 246 -9.93 -15.18 6.13
CA VAL A 246 -8.68 -14.44 6.28
C VAL A 246 -8.23 -14.33 7.75
N MET A 247 -9.16 -14.45 8.71
CA MET A 247 -8.86 -14.41 10.15
C MET A 247 -8.52 -15.78 10.76
N ALA A 248 -8.83 -16.89 10.09
CA ALA A 248 -8.72 -18.24 10.66
C ALA A 248 -7.42 -18.98 10.30
N GLU A 249 -6.58 -18.46 9.41
CA GLU A 249 -5.39 -19.17 8.89
C GLU A 249 -4.22 -19.39 9.88
N PHE A 250 -4.45 -19.22 11.18
CA PHE A 250 -3.52 -19.62 12.24
C PHE A 250 -4.21 -20.48 13.31
N GLY A 251 -5.25 -21.20 12.93
CA GLY A 251 -6.04 -22.05 13.83
C GLY A 251 -5.42 -23.41 14.13
N ASP A 252 -4.73 -24.05 13.18
CA ASP A 252 -4.58 -25.52 13.21
C ASP A 252 -3.18 -26.09 12.85
N ASP A 253 -2.08 -25.33 12.89
CA ASP A 253 -0.73 -25.85 12.52
C ASP A 253 0.34 -25.72 13.64
N ASP A 254 -0.06 -25.74 14.93
CA ASP A 254 0.88 -25.78 16.08
C ASP A 254 0.61 -26.98 17.02
N ASP A 255 -0.01 -28.04 16.53
CA ASP A 255 -0.10 -29.34 17.22
C ASP A 255 0.19 -30.50 16.24
N GLU A 256 1.46 -30.69 15.87
CA GLU A 256 2.09 -32.00 15.62
C GLU A 256 3.62 -31.97 15.75
#